data_AF-A0A454JEE7-F1
#
_entry.id   AF-A0A454JEE7-F1
#
_cell.length_a   1.000
_cell.length_b   1.000
_cell.length_c   1.000
_cell.angle_alpha   90.00
_cell.angle_beta   90.00
_cell.angle_gamma   90.00
#
_symmetry.space_group_name_H-M   'P 1'
#
loop_
_entity.id
_entity.type
_entity.pdbx_description
1 polymer ?
#
loop_
_entity_poly.entity_id
_entity_poly.type
_entity_poly.pdbx_seq_one_letter_code
_entity_poly.pdbx_strand_id
1 'polypeptide(L)'
;MPEVVVHGSRPDNQANGSSLSPAQLAGQAARSSDSAQLLQDIPGLTLHAAGGFSSLPVLRGLADDRLLVKTDGASLIASCPNHMNSPLSYMDASKVDSVQ
;
A
#
# COMPACT_ATOMS: atom_id res chain seq x y z
N MET A 1 14.68 -36.68 12.08
CA MET A 1 13.95 -35.46 11.67
C MET A 1 13.07 -35.82 10.50
N PRO A 2 11.78 -35.43 10.47
CA PRO A 2 10.94 -35.68 9.31
C PRO A 2 11.39 -34.85 8.11
N GLU A 3 11.26 -35.43 6.93
CA GLU A 3 11.48 -34.75 5.66
C GLU A 3 10.35 -33.74 5.42
N VAL A 4 10.72 -32.49 5.16
CA VAL A 4 9.78 -31.44 4.76
C VAL A 4 10.05 -31.14 3.30
N VAL A 5 9.16 -31.61 2.42
CA VAL A 5 9.22 -31.32 0.98
C VAL A 5 8.42 -30.05 0.71
N VAL A 6 9.10 -28.99 0.30
CA VAL A 6 8.47 -27.73 -0.10
C VAL A 6 8.14 -27.81 -1.59
N HIS A 7 6.86 -27.95 -1.91
CA HIS A 7 6.38 -27.81 -3.28
C HIS A 7 6.10 -26.34 -3.58
N GLY A 8 6.80 -25.78 -4.59
CA GLY A 8 6.57 -24.42 -5.07
C GLY A 8 5.96 -24.45 -6.47
N SER A 9 4.74 -23.92 -6.61
CA SER A 9 4.23 -23.49 -7.91
C SER A 9 4.79 -22.10 -8.21
N ARG A 10 5.36 -21.89 -9.41
CA ARG A 10 5.62 -20.53 -9.91
C ARG A 10 4.26 -19.80 -9.83
N PRO A 11 4.13 -18.67 -9.12
CA PRO A 11 2.89 -17.92 -9.16
C PRO A 11 2.65 -17.58 -10.63
N ASP A 12 1.57 -18.13 -11.17
CA ASP A 12 1.16 -17.89 -12.55
C ASP A 12 0.92 -16.39 -12.68
N ASN A 13 1.85 -15.72 -13.33
CA ASN A 13 1.80 -14.29 -13.61
C ASN A 13 1.77 -13.42 -12.33
N GLN A 14 2.95 -13.04 -11.82
CA GLN A 14 3.09 -11.76 -11.12
C GLN A 14 2.72 -10.66 -12.11
N ALA A 15 1.43 -10.35 -12.24
CA ALA A 15 0.94 -9.28 -13.07
C ALA A 15 1.31 -7.93 -12.45
N ASN A 16 2.61 -7.59 -12.31
CA ASN A 16 3.12 -6.30 -11.84
C ASN A 16 2.37 -5.64 -10.64
N GLY A 17 1.73 -6.41 -9.76
CA GLY A 17 0.80 -5.89 -8.77
C GLY A 17 0.64 -6.85 -7.60
N SER A 18 0.33 -6.31 -6.42
CA SER A 18 0.15 -7.05 -5.18
C SER A 18 -1.22 -6.74 -4.63
N SER A 19 -2.10 -7.73 -4.53
CA SER A 19 -3.43 -7.52 -3.97
C SER A 19 -3.46 -7.86 -2.48
N LEU A 20 -4.06 -6.99 -1.67
CA LEU A 20 -4.31 -7.26 -0.25
C LEU A 20 -5.79 -7.57 -0.05
N SER A 21 -6.07 -8.68 0.63
CA SER A 21 -7.43 -9.11 0.97
C SER A 21 -7.99 -8.31 2.17
N PRO A 22 -9.32 -8.22 2.32
CA PRO A 22 -9.96 -7.54 3.46
C PRO A 22 -9.46 -8.04 4.82
N ALA A 23 -9.16 -9.34 4.95
CA ALA A 23 -8.62 -9.92 6.18
C ALA A 23 -7.22 -9.40 6.53
N GLN A 24 -6.36 -9.19 5.52
CA GLN A 24 -5.03 -8.60 5.72
C GLN A 24 -5.14 -7.12 6.10
N LEU A 25 -6.04 -6.39 5.43
CA LEU A 25 -6.27 -4.97 5.68
C LEU A 25 -6.89 -4.69 7.04
N ALA A 26 -7.83 -5.53 7.51
CA ALA A 26 -8.48 -5.35 8.82
C ALA A 26 -7.46 -5.29 9.97
N GLY A 27 -6.41 -6.13 9.90
CA GLY A 27 -5.34 -6.12 10.90
C GLY A 27 -4.48 -4.85 10.86
N GLN A 28 -4.26 -4.28 9.68
CA GLN A 28 -3.47 -3.04 9.51
C GLN A 28 -4.28 -1.79 9.83
N ALA A 29 -5.53 -1.72 9.38
CA ALA A 29 -6.45 -0.60 9.65
C ALA A 29 -6.73 -0.42 11.15
N ALA A 30 -6.70 -1.50 11.94
CA ALA A 30 -6.82 -1.42 13.38
C ALA A 30 -5.59 -0.80 14.08
N ARG A 31 -4.43 -0.73 13.40
CA ARG A 31 -3.14 -0.30 13.98
C ARG A 31 -2.80 1.15 13.69
N SER A 32 -3.37 1.73 12.63
CA SER A 32 -3.08 3.10 12.24
C SER A 32 -4.25 3.74 11.50
N SER A 33 -4.45 5.05 11.70
CA SER A 33 -5.34 5.86 10.88
C SER A 33 -4.68 6.34 9.58
N ASP A 34 -3.37 6.14 9.43
CA ASP A 34 -2.63 6.43 8.21
C ASP A 34 -2.85 5.33 7.17
N SER A 35 -3.65 5.64 6.15
CA SER A 35 -4.02 4.73 5.07
C SER A 35 -2.82 4.21 4.26
N ALA A 36 -1.72 4.96 4.19
CA ALA A 36 -0.49 4.49 3.55
C ALA A 36 0.09 3.26 4.25
N GLN A 37 -0.16 3.09 5.56
CA GLN A 37 0.28 1.91 6.33
C GLN A 37 -0.40 0.63 5.87
N LEU A 38 -1.53 0.70 5.16
CA LEU A 38 -2.14 -0.48 4.56
C LEU A 38 -1.24 -1.11 3.47
N LEU A 39 -0.33 -0.33 2.89
CA LEU A 39 0.52 -0.79 1.80
C LEU A 39 1.82 -1.43 2.28
N GLN A 40 2.12 -1.37 3.59
CA GLN A 40 3.45 -1.67 4.13
C GLN A 40 3.98 -3.09 3.81
N ASP A 41 3.08 -4.05 3.57
CA ASP A 41 3.43 -5.45 3.33
C ASP A 41 3.59 -5.76 1.83
N ILE A 42 3.47 -4.75 0.95
CA ILE A 42 3.68 -4.88 -0.49
C ILE A 42 5.19 -4.93 -0.80
N PRO A 43 5.69 -5.99 -1.45
CA PRO A 43 7.12 -6.11 -1.79
C PRO A 43 7.61 -4.97 -2.69
N GLY A 44 8.73 -4.35 -2.27
CA GLY A 44 9.34 -3.24 -3.00
C GLY A 44 8.66 -1.88 -2.74
N LEU A 45 7.66 -1.83 -1.87
CA LEU A 45 7.09 -0.60 -1.35
C LEU A 45 7.71 -0.27 0.01
N THR A 46 8.02 1.00 0.22
CA THR A 46 8.48 1.56 1.49
C THR A 46 7.68 2.81 1.81
N LEU A 47 7.51 3.11 3.09
CA LEU A 47 6.79 4.30 3.54
C LEU A 47 7.77 5.29 4.17
N HIS A 48 7.76 6.53 3.70
CA HIS A 48 8.42 7.64 4.37
C HIS A 48 7.43 8.29 5.32
N ALA A 49 7.59 8.02 6.62
CA ALA A 49 6.74 8.59 7.65
C ALA A 49 6.97 10.11 7.75
N ALA A 50 5.88 10.88 7.67
CA ALA A 50 5.85 12.32 7.93
C ALA A 50 5.39 12.65 9.36
N GLY A 51 5.37 11.64 10.25
CA GLY A 51 4.78 11.70 11.58
C GLY A 51 3.88 10.48 11.83
N GLY A 52 2.77 10.67 12.55
CA GLY A 52 1.78 9.60 12.82
C GLY A 52 0.67 9.48 11.77
N PHE A 53 0.70 10.30 10.72
CA PHE A 53 -0.30 10.34 9.64
C PHE A 53 0.36 10.81 8.35
N SER A 54 -0.25 10.53 7.20
CA SER A 54 0.17 11.09 5.91
C SER A 54 1.51 10.55 5.41
N SER A 55 1.81 9.27 5.64
CA SER A 55 3.08 8.70 5.13
C SER A 55 3.12 8.70 3.60
N LEU A 56 4.29 8.97 3.04
CA LEU A 56 4.52 9.03 1.60
C LEU A 56 4.97 7.65 1.10
N PRO A 57 4.19 6.99 0.22
CA PRO A 57 4.60 5.72 -0.35
C PRO A 57 5.71 5.90 -1.38
N VAL A 58 6.65 4.97 -1.39
CA VAL A 58 7.74 4.88 -2.36
C VAL A 58 7.78 3.46 -2.90
N LEU A 59 7.55 3.30 -4.20
CA LEU A 59 7.59 2.00 -4.86
C LEU A 59 8.85 1.91 -5.72
N ARG A 60 9.77 1.00 -5.35
CA ARG A 60 11.01 0.76 -6.10
C ARG A 60 11.83 2.04 -6.35
N GLY A 61 11.85 2.94 -5.36
CA GLY A 61 12.54 4.24 -5.43
C GLY A 61 11.77 5.35 -6.15
N LEU A 62 10.57 5.09 -6.66
CA LEU A 62 9.68 6.11 -7.23
C LEU A 62 8.72 6.63 -6.16
N ALA A 63 8.57 7.95 -6.08
CA ALA A 63 7.76 8.66 -5.09
C ALA A 63 6.93 9.77 -5.75
N ASP A 64 6.02 10.37 -4.98
CA ASP A 64 5.19 11.50 -5.36
C ASP A 64 4.37 11.23 -6.63
N ASP A 65 4.26 12.21 -7.54
CA ASP A 65 3.49 12.12 -8.79
C ASP A 65 3.99 11.06 -9.77
N ARG A 66 5.11 10.40 -9.46
CA ARG A 66 5.59 9.23 -10.21
C ARG A 66 4.78 7.98 -9.88
N LEU A 67 3.98 8.01 -8.82
CA LEU A 67 3.05 6.94 -8.44
C LEU A 67 1.64 7.28 -8.88
N LEU A 68 1.04 6.42 -9.71
CA LEU A 68 -0.37 6.51 -10.04
C LEU A 68 -1.21 5.93 -8.91
N VAL A 69 -1.74 6.80 -8.05
CA VAL A 69 -2.66 6.41 -6.98
C VAL A 69 -4.10 6.55 -7.48
N LYS A 70 -4.90 5.50 -7.30
CA LYS A 70 -6.32 5.49 -7.70
C LYS A 70 -7.20 5.02 -6.54
N THR A 71 -8.35 5.65 -6.39
CA THR A 71 -9.45 5.19 -5.54
C THR A 71 -10.66 4.96 -6.41
N ASP A 72 -11.22 3.76 -6.37
CA ASP A 72 -12.39 3.37 -7.17
C ASP A 72 -12.26 3.71 -8.66
N GLY A 73 -11.03 3.62 -9.19
CA GLY A 73 -10.72 3.92 -10.58
C GLY A 73 -10.48 5.41 -10.90
N ALA A 74 -10.73 6.32 -9.97
CA ALA A 74 -10.40 7.75 -10.10
C ALA A 74 -8.98 8.03 -9.61
N SER A 75 -8.22 8.84 -10.36
CA SER A 75 -6.86 9.23 -9.97
C SER A 75 -6.88 10.25 -8.83
N LEU A 76 -6.08 9.99 -7.80
CA LEU A 76 -5.81 10.92 -6.72
C LEU A 76 -4.46 11.59 -6.96
N ILE A 77 -4.43 12.91 -6.80
CA ILE A 77 -3.21 13.72 -6.87
C ILE A 77 -2.99 14.43 -5.53
N ALA A 78 -1.72 14.72 -5.21
CA ALA A 78 -1.42 15.51 -4.03
C ALA A 78 -2.03 16.91 -4.20
N SER A 79 -2.84 17.36 -3.24
CA SER A 79 -3.46 18.69 -3.34
C SER A 79 -2.55 19.81 -2.82
N CYS A 80 -1.51 19.47 -2.04
CA CYS A 80 -0.55 20.42 -1.50
C CYS A 80 0.71 20.49 -2.40
N PRO A 81 1.10 21.69 -2.89
CA PRO A 81 2.25 21.84 -3.81
C PRO A 81 3.60 21.42 -3.22
N ASN A 82 3.68 21.27 -1.90
CA ASN A 82 4.92 20.91 -1.20
C ASN A 82 5.11 19.40 -1.03
N HIS A 83 4.21 18.56 -1.56
CA HIS A 83 4.27 17.08 -1.47
C HIS A 83 4.45 16.51 -0.06
N MET A 84 4.11 17.30 0.97
CA MET A 84 4.18 16.85 2.36
C MET A 84 3.02 15.91 2.73
N ASN A 85 1.95 15.90 1.93
CA ASN A 85 0.80 15.04 2.14
C ASN A 85 0.62 14.09 0.96
N SER A 86 0.57 12.80 1.27
CA SER A 86 0.24 11.76 0.29
C SER A 86 -1.18 11.97 -0.25
N PRO A 87 -1.48 11.57 -1.51
CA PRO A 87 -2.87 11.47 -1.97
C PRO A 87 -3.72 10.54 -1.09
N LEU A 88 -3.09 9.60 -0.37
CA LEU A 88 -3.76 8.70 0.58
C LEU A 88 -4.22 9.42 1.87
N SER A 89 -3.72 10.61 2.17
CA SER A 89 -4.09 11.35 3.38
C SER A 89 -5.54 11.84 3.39
N TYR A 90 -6.26 11.70 2.27
CA TYR A 90 -7.68 12.03 2.13
C TYR A 90 -8.62 10.83 2.34
N MET A 91 -8.08 9.62 2.54
CA MET A 91 -8.89 8.42 2.79
C MET A 91 -8.75 7.94 4.23
N ASP A 92 -9.86 7.48 4.79
CA ASP A 92 -9.91 6.78 6.07
C ASP A 92 -9.48 5.32 5.85
N ALA A 93 -8.42 4.90 6.55
CA ALA A 93 -7.90 3.53 6.47
C ALA A 93 -8.96 2.46 6.76
N SER A 94 -9.96 2.77 7.60
CA SER A 94 -11.06 1.85 7.93
C SER A 94 -12.10 1.67 6.82
N LYS A 95 -12.05 2.51 5.78
CA LYS A 95 -12.97 2.48 4.63
C LYS A 95 -12.38 1.78 3.42
N VAL A 96 -11.15 1.26 3.52
CA VAL A 96 -10.49 0.54 2.43
C VAL A 96 -10.83 -0.93 2.51
N ASP A 97 -11.56 -1.44 1.51
CA ASP A 97 -11.97 -2.86 1.43
C ASP A 97 -10.90 -3.73 0.76
N SER A 98 -10.21 -3.20 -0.26
CA SER A 98 -9.16 -3.91 -0.99
C SER A 98 -8.12 -2.96 -1.57
N VAL A 99 -6.93 -3.50 -1.88
CA VAL A 99 -5.80 -2.80 -2.51
C VAL A 99 -5.23 -3.69 -3.62
N GLN A 100 -4.73 -3.08 -4.71
CA GLN A 100 -4.12 -3.76 -5.86
C GLN A 100 -2.84 -3.06 -6.36
#